data_AF-A0A257RE24-F1
#
_entry.id   AF-A0A257RE24-F1
#
_cell.length_a   1.000
_cell.length_b   1.000
_cell.length_c   1.000
_cell.angle_alpha   90.00
_cell.angle_beta   90.00
_cell.angle_gamma   90.00
#
_symmetry.space_group_name_H-M   'P 1'
#
loop_
_entity.id
_entity.type
_entity.pdbx_description
1 polymer ?
#
loop_
_entity_poly.entity_id
_entity_poly.type
_entity_poly.pdbx_seq_one_letter_code
_entity_poly.pdbx_strand_id
1 'polypeptide(L)'
;MGSKGISLTNALTVSAFHHSAYQVALYWIIAVAVVALVVAALTRRIGSFNLSPAGLAEPRARTVLRVGFGVLWLIDGLLQFQPGMPLGLANDVVRPALAGAPGFFRPVLRHAITLWNLHPVALATGVAWLQVGLALALISSNGRLGRVAGAVSAGWALLVFAVGNGLGGVFAPGASILFGWPSAAFFYLVAGVWLALSPDYFARRFSLVTTRLVAVVLLVGAVLQVLPAAGFWRGGNANALTQMSRSMTAMAQPHPLAWVVRHVGVLAGTMGGGFNVVVVLWLLVSAAGLWWATRRPATWPYLVLGVGAILVWVSAQDLAVFGGMGTDLNSMVPMAFLAWCARPSLAAREPYARRWPRELRSNSGSVVAAFAAAMVLFSTVSMAVAAASPAESTLFLAANGSVGSEHVRETPFTLTDQHGRPFTLGEHPGRYTILAFLDPVCWTDCPLIANQLQQVREALGKNAPVDVVAVAANPEHQTLANVRHFIAIHHLSSVPDFYFVTGPVAKTRPVWNAYGIGVSNEPGFAMSIHADYLYLIDPKGYVRWLVPDDPGRGGAQTTSTVEELLGLLGQIGLR
;
A
#
# COMPACT_ATOMS: atom_id res chain seq x y z
N MET A 1 -13.15 22.44 11.58
CA MET A 1 -11.69 22.62 11.58
C MET A 1 -11.12 21.73 10.49
N GLY A 2 -10.41 22.29 9.50
CA GLY A 2 -9.87 21.49 8.39
C GLY A 2 -8.86 20.49 8.93
N SER A 3 -9.02 19.20 8.59
CA SER A 3 -8.00 18.19 8.88
C SER A 3 -6.69 18.68 8.30
N LYS A 4 -5.67 18.91 9.14
CA LYS A 4 -4.30 19.11 8.65
C LYS A 4 -4.00 17.92 7.73
N GLY A 5 -3.77 18.17 6.45
CA GLY A 5 -3.43 17.12 5.50
C GLY A 5 -2.14 16.45 5.97
N ILE A 6 -2.19 15.14 6.16
CA ILE A 6 -1.01 14.34 6.52
C ILE A 6 -0.05 14.41 5.34
N SER A 7 1.19 14.85 5.57
CA SER A 7 2.21 14.79 4.53
C SER A 7 2.45 13.34 4.13
N LEU A 8 2.34 13.02 2.84
CA LEU A 8 2.63 11.68 2.32
C LEU A 8 4.06 11.24 2.63
N THR A 9 4.97 12.19 2.79
CA THR A 9 6.38 11.97 3.12
C THR A 9 6.68 12.24 4.60
N ASN A 10 5.72 11.98 5.50
CA ASN A 10 5.92 12.09 6.94
C ASN A 10 7.19 11.32 7.36
N ALA A 11 8.13 12.01 8.01
CA ALA A 11 9.46 11.46 8.31
C ALA A 11 9.42 10.20 9.17
N LEU A 12 8.47 10.09 10.10
CA LEU A 12 8.29 8.90 10.93
C LEU A 12 7.85 7.71 10.07
N THR A 13 6.79 7.87 9.29
CA THR A 13 6.28 6.79 8.44
C THR A 13 7.30 6.37 7.39
N VAL A 14 8.00 7.34 6.79
CA VAL A 14 9.07 7.06 5.82
C VAL A 14 10.22 6.29 6.48
N SER A 15 10.64 6.70 7.69
CA SER A 15 11.68 6.00 8.43
C SER A 15 11.27 4.57 8.79
N ALA A 16 10.06 4.39 9.33
CA ALA A 16 9.50 3.08 9.64
C ALA A 16 9.39 2.19 8.39
N PHE A 17 8.95 2.77 7.27
CA PHE A 17 8.90 2.09 5.98
C PHE A 17 10.29 1.68 5.49
N HIS A 18 11.28 2.56 5.51
CA HIS A 18 12.64 2.23 5.13
C HIS A 18 13.27 1.16 6.02
N HIS A 19 13.05 1.23 7.33
CA HIS A 19 13.51 0.21 8.27
C HIS A 19 12.85 -1.15 7.97
N SER A 20 11.53 -1.17 7.81
CA SER A 20 10.77 -2.37 7.44
C SER A 20 11.24 -2.97 6.11
N ALA A 21 11.38 -2.14 5.08
CA ALA A 21 11.69 -2.54 3.71
C ALA A 21 13.16 -2.94 3.52
N TYR A 22 14.11 -2.20 4.07
CA TYR A 22 15.53 -2.37 3.80
C TYR A 22 16.31 -3.12 4.88
N GLN A 23 15.74 -3.27 6.08
CA GLN A 23 16.40 -4.02 7.16
C GLN A 23 15.60 -5.28 7.48
N VAL A 24 14.38 -5.12 8.01
CA VAL A 24 13.58 -6.26 8.49
C VAL A 24 13.26 -7.25 7.37
N ALA A 25 12.68 -6.77 6.27
CA ALA A 25 12.33 -7.61 5.14
C ALA A 25 13.56 -8.28 4.52
N LEU A 26 14.67 -7.54 4.36
CA LEU A 26 15.90 -8.07 3.79
C LEU A 26 16.49 -9.21 4.63
N TYR A 27 16.53 -9.08 5.97
CA TYR A 27 16.99 -10.17 6.83
C TYR A 27 16.13 -11.43 6.71
N TRP A 28 14.81 -11.29 6.73
CA TRP A 28 13.89 -12.42 6.56
C TRP A 28 13.99 -13.06 5.18
N ILE A 29 14.05 -12.24 4.12
CA ILE A 29 14.20 -12.72 2.74
C ILE A 29 15.52 -13.48 2.58
N ILE A 30 16.63 -12.96 3.12
CA ILE A 30 17.92 -13.65 3.09
C ILE A 30 17.83 -14.98 3.85
N ALA A 31 17.27 -14.99 5.06
CA ALA A 31 17.13 -16.21 5.85
C ALA A 31 16.30 -17.29 5.12
N VAL A 32 15.13 -16.91 4.58
CA VAL A 32 14.27 -17.82 3.81
C VAL A 32 14.97 -18.29 2.52
N ALA A 33 15.68 -17.42 1.82
CA ALA A 33 16.43 -17.78 0.61
C ALA A 33 17.56 -18.75 0.92
N VAL A 34 18.30 -18.55 2.02
CA VAL A 34 19.35 -19.48 2.47
C VAL A 34 18.77 -20.85 2.79
N VAL A 35 17.65 -20.90 3.52
CA VAL A 35 16.95 -22.17 3.79
C VAL A 35 16.54 -22.87 2.48
N ALA A 36 15.94 -22.13 1.54
CA ALA A 36 15.55 -22.66 0.24
C ALA A 36 16.75 -23.21 -0.56
N LEU A 37 17.91 -22.52 -0.50
CA LEU A 37 19.15 -22.96 -1.13
C LEU A 37 19.73 -24.21 -0.47
N VAL A 38 19.75 -24.29 0.86
CA VAL A 38 20.19 -25.49 1.59
C VAL A 38 19.32 -26.69 1.20
N VAL A 39 18.00 -26.52 1.17
CA VAL A 39 17.06 -27.58 0.74
C VAL A 39 17.32 -27.97 -0.73
N ALA A 40 17.52 -26.99 -1.61
CA ALA A 40 17.81 -27.27 -3.01
C ALA A 40 19.16 -27.99 -3.21
N ALA A 41 20.16 -27.69 -2.38
CA ALA A 41 21.47 -28.34 -2.38
C ALA A 41 21.37 -29.79 -1.90
N LEU A 42 20.71 -30.02 -0.75
CA LEU A 42 20.49 -31.34 -0.18
C LEU A 42 19.67 -32.24 -1.10
N THR A 43 18.68 -31.68 -1.80
CA THR A 43 17.88 -32.41 -2.78
C THR A 43 18.53 -32.53 -4.16
N ARG A 44 19.77 -32.05 -4.34
CA ARG A 44 20.52 -32.00 -5.62
C ARG A 44 19.75 -31.32 -6.77
N ARG A 45 18.77 -30.46 -6.45
CA ARG A 45 17.92 -29.78 -7.44
C ARG A 45 18.59 -28.54 -8.04
N ILE A 46 19.57 -27.93 -7.36
CA ILE A 46 20.29 -26.72 -7.83
C ILE A 46 20.84 -26.91 -9.25
N GLY A 47 21.51 -28.02 -9.52
CA GLY A 47 22.11 -28.31 -10.84
C GLY A 47 21.10 -28.64 -11.96
N SER A 48 19.82 -28.75 -11.63
CA SER A 48 18.75 -29.13 -12.57
C SER A 48 17.83 -27.98 -12.96
N PHE A 49 17.98 -26.81 -12.30
CA PHE A 49 17.10 -25.67 -12.50
C PHE A 49 17.10 -25.21 -13.97
N ASN A 50 15.91 -24.99 -14.53
CA ASN A 50 15.70 -24.51 -15.90
C ASN A 50 16.23 -25.40 -17.04
N LEU A 51 16.48 -26.68 -16.76
CA LEU A 51 16.99 -27.65 -17.73
C LEU A 51 15.95 -28.67 -18.18
N SER A 52 14.69 -28.51 -17.76
CA SER A 52 13.59 -29.34 -18.26
C SER A 52 13.47 -29.23 -19.79
N PRO A 53 13.17 -30.33 -20.53
CA PRO A 53 13.00 -30.27 -21.98
C PRO A 53 11.98 -29.21 -22.43
N ALA A 54 10.85 -29.11 -21.73
CA ALA A 54 9.83 -28.09 -21.98
C ALA A 54 10.31 -26.65 -21.75
N GLY A 55 11.26 -26.45 -20.82
CA GLY A 55 11.89 -25.15 -20.60
C GLY A 55 12.99 -24.83 -21.63
N LEU A 56 13.74 -25.84 -22.09
CA LEU A 56 14.73 -25.68 -23.15
C LEU A 56 14.07 -25.35 -24.49
N ALA A 57 12.93 -25.98 -24.79
CA ALA A 57 12.13 -25.78 -25.99
C ALA A 57 11.08 -24.65 -25.86
N GLU A 58 11.24 -23.73 -24.89
CA GLU A 58 10.28 -22.65 -24.69
C GLU A 58 10.15 -21.79 -25.95
N PRO A 59 8.93 -21.58 -26.49
CA PRO A 59 8.73 -20.75 -27.68
C PRO A 59 9.29 -19.34 -27.48
N ARG A 60 9.94 -18.79 -28.51
CA ARG A 60 10.60 -17.48 -28.42
C ARG A 60 9.69 -16.36 -27.95
N ALA A 61 8.45 -16.33 -28.46
CA ALA A 61 7.43 -15.37 -28.03
C ALA A 61 7.10 -15.48 -26.54
N ARG A 62 7.08 -16.70 -25.97
CA ARG A 62 6.83 -16.93 -24.55
C ARG A 62 7.99 -16.43 -23.70
N THR A 63 9.24 -16.71 -24.10
CA THR A 63 10.42 -16.20 -23.40
C THR A 63 10.46 -14.67 -23.39
N VAL A 64 10.21 -14.03 -24.54
CA VAL A 64 10.18 -12.55 -24.63
C VAL A 64 9.05 -11.97 -23.76
N LEU A 65 7.85 -12.55 -23.80
CA LEU A 65 6.73 -12.13 -22.96
C LEU A 65 7.08 -12.24 -21.48
N ARG A 66 7.60 -13.41 -21.06
CA ARG A 66 7.96 -13.70 -19.67
C ARG A 66 9.03 -12.76 -19.14
N VAL A 67 10.13 -12.61 -19.87
CA VAL A 67 11.23 -11.74 -19.44
C VAL A 67 10.79 -10.28 -19.47
N GLY A 68 10.08 -9.84 -20.51
CA GLY A 68 9.65 -8.46 -20.60
C GLY A 68 8.63 -8.04 -19.55
N PHE A 69 7.60 -8.85 -19.27
CA PHE A 69 6.69 -8.59 -18.14
C PHE A 69 7.37 -8.78 -16.78
N GLY A 70 8.41 -9.62 -16.69
CA GLY A 70 9.29 -9.66 -15.52
C GLY A 70 10.06 -8.35 -15.31
N VAL A 71 10.59 -7.75 -16.38
CA VAL A 71 11.24 -6.42 -16.32
C VAL A 71 10.23 -5.33 -15.96
N LEU A 72 9.02 -5.38 -16.52
CA LEU A 72 7.97 -4.44 -16.16
C LEU A 72 7.60 -4.54 -14.66
N TRP A 73 7.38 -5.75 -14.14
CA TRP A 73 7.22 -5.95 -12.69
C TRP A 73 8.41 -5.47 -11.86
N LEU A 74 9.63 -5.55 -12.39
CA LEU A 74 10.81 -5.05 -11.68
C LEU A 74 10.75 -3.53 -11.54
N ILE A 75 10.38 -2.84 -12.62
CA ILE A 75 10.21 -1.39 -12.62
C ILE A 75 9.09 -1.02 -11.64
N ASP A 76 7.94 -1.67 -11.72
CA ASP A 76 6.81 -1.43 -10.82
C ASP A 76 7.23 -1.61 -9.36
N GLY A 77 7.88 -2.74 -9.03
CA GLY A 77 8.35 -3.04 -7.68
C GLY A 77 9.37 -2.02 -7.16
N LEU A 78 10.26 -1.51 -8.03
CA LEU A 78 11.19 -0.44 -7.67
C LEU A 78 10.47 0.88 -7.40
N LEU A 79 9.42 1.20 -8.16
CA LEU A 79 8.60 2.39 -7.93
C LEU A 79 7.82 2.31 -6.60
N GLN A 80 7.48 1.11 -6.13
CA GLN A 80 6.80 0.92 -4.84
C GLN A 80 7.65 1.29 -3.61
N PHE A 81 8.98 1.43 -3.76
CA PHE A 81 9.84 1.92 -2.66
C PHE A 81 9.83 3.45 -2.49
N GLN A 82 8.95 4.15 -3.19
CA GLN A 82 8.79 5.60 -3.03
C GLN A 82 8.30 5.96 -1.61
N PRO A 83 8.83 7.03 -0.99
CA PRO A 83 8.49 7.42 0.38
C PRO A 83 6.99 7.69 0.61
N GLY A 84 6.26 8.10 -0.43
CA GLY A 84 4.83 8.40 -0.34
C GLY A 84 3.91 7.18 -0.35
N MET A 85 4.41 5.97 -0.67
CA MET A 85 3.56 4.79 -0.86
C MET A 85 2.76 4.37 0.39
N PRO A 86 3.32 4.34 1.61
CA PRO A 86 2.58 3.92 2.79
C PRO A 86 1.32 4.76 3.05
N LEU A 87 1.40 6.09 2.90
CA LEU A 87 0.28 7.00 3.20
C LEU A 87 -0.54 7.36 1.95
N GLY A 88 0.07 7.30 0.77
CA GLY A 88 -0.50 7.81 -0.47
C GLY A 88 -1.28 6.78 -1.28
N LEU A 89 -0.87 5.51 -1.30
CA LEU A 89 -1.47 4.54 -2.23
C LEU A 89 -2.99 4.38 -1.99
N ALA A 90 -3.41 4.12 -0.74
CA ALA A 90 -4.83 3.99 -0.46
C ALA A 90 -5.61 5.29 -0.64
N ASN A 91 -5.04 6.42 -0.23
CA ASN A 91 -5.75 7.69 -0.09
C ASN A 91 -5.80 8.50 -1.39
N ASP A 92 -4.74 8.45 -2.20
CA ASP A 92 -4.59 9.30 -3.38
C ASP A 92 -4.62 8.50 -4.68
N VAL A 93 -4.43 7.17 -4.62
CA VAL A 93 -4.57 6.29 -5.81
C VAL A 93 -5.87 5.49 -5.77
N VAL A 94 -6.15 4.75 -4.69
CA VAL A 94 -7.31 3.84 -4.64
C VAL A 94 -8.62 4.56 -4.30
N ARG A 95 -8.62 5.47 -3.31
CA ARG A 95 -9.82 6.18 -2.85
C ARG A 95 -10.52 6.97 -3.96
N PRO A 96 -9.85 7.69 -4.89
CA PRO A 96 -10.52 8.32 -6.02
C PRO A 96 -11.33 7.35 -6.89
N ALA A 97 -10.91 6.09 -6.98
CA ALA A 97 -11.63 5.07 -7.76
C ALA A 97 -13.02 4.73 -7.17
N LEU A 98 -13.29 5.05 -5.90
CA LEU A 98 -14.62 4.88 -5.28
C LEU A 98 -15.72 5.66 -6.02
N ALA A 99 -15.38 6.81 -6.61
CA ALA A 99 -16.35 7.65 -7.30
C ALA A 99 -16.94 6.95 -8.54
N GLY A 100 -16.10 6.22 -9.28
CA GLY A 100 -16.48 5.45 -10.47
C GLY A 100 -16.89 3.99 -10.21
N ALA A 101 -16.63 3.46 -9.01
CA ALA A 101 -16.87 2.06 -8.72
C ALA A 101 -18.38 1.71 -8.67
N PRO A 102 -18.80 0.56 -9.24
CA PRO A 102 -20.16 0.04 -9.11
C PRO A 102 -20.58 -0.15 -7.65
N GLY A 103 -21.88 0.01 -7.36
CA GLY A 103 -22.41 -0.06 -5.99
C GLY A 103 -22.04 -1.33 -5.24
N PHE A 104 -22.05 -2.49 -5.91
CA PHE A 104 -21.69 -3.78 -5.32
C PHE A 104 -20.19 -3.90 -4.97
N PHE A 105 -19.33 -3.10 -5.59
CA PHE A 105 -17.87 -3.19 -5.43
C PHE A 105 -17.29 -2.12 -4.49
N ARG A 106 -18.03 -1.03 -4.24
CA ARG A 106 -17.63 0.01 -3.27
C ARG A 106 -17.28 -0.53 -1.87
N PRO A 107 -18.00 -1.51 -1.28
CA PRO A 107 -17.63 -2.07 0.02
C PRO A 107 -16.25 -2.73 0.01
N VAL A 108 -15.90 -3.43 -1.08
CA VAL A 108 -14.59 -4.08 -1.24
C VAL A 108 -13.46 -3.05 -1.26
N LEU A 109 -13.62 -1.98 -2.04
CA LEU A 109 -12.65 -0.88 -2.09
C LEU A 109 -12.51 -0.16 -0.75
N ARG A 110 -13.62 0.10 -0.05
CA ARG A 110 -13.58 0.70 1.30
C ARG A 110 -12.81 -0.19 2.28
N HIS A 111 -13.10 -1.49 2.29
CA HIS A 111 -12.39 -2.44 3.14
C HIS A 111 -10.89 -2.46 2.82
N ALA A 112 -10.50 -2.47 1.54
CA ALA A 112 -9.10 -2.42 1.15
C ALA A 112 -8.40 -1.12 1.58
N ILE A 113 -9.06 0.04 1.45
CA ILE A 113 -8.54 1.33 1.90
C ILE A 113 -8.39 1.33 3.43
N THR A 114 -9.37 0.82 4.16
CA THR A 114 -9.30 0.68 5.63
C THR A 114 -8.14 -0.23 6.01
N LEU A 115 -8.06 -1.43 5.44
CA LEU A 115 -6.98 -2.38 5.71
C LEU A 115 -5.59 -1.78 5.45
N TRP A 116 -5.44 -1.06 4.33
CA TRP A 116 -4.20 -0.35 4.03
C TRP A 116 -3.87 0.70 5.09
N ASN A 117 -4.85 1.52 5.48
CA ASN A 117 -4.67 2.56 6.47
C ASN A 117 -4.43 1.99 7.89
N LEU A 118 -4.86 0.76 8.19
CA LEU A 118 -4.53 0.06 9.42
C LEU A 118 -3.09 -0.48 9.41
N HIS A 119 -2.54 -0.84 8.24
CA HIS A 119 -1.19 -1.42 8.14
C HIS A 119 -0.37 -0.81 6.99
N PRO A 120 -0.16 0.51 6.96
CA PRO A 120 0.42 1.20 5.81
C PRO A 120 1.88 0.80 5.57
N VAL A 121 2.66 0.53 6.63
CA VAL A 121 4.08 0.16 6.48
C VAL A 121 4.22 -1.29 6.05
N ALA A 122 3.55 -2.23 6.74
CA ALA A 122 3.67 -3.65 6.41
C ALA A 122 3.15 -3.96 4.99
N LEU A 123 2.02 -3.36 4.59
CA LEU A 123 1.43 -3.59 3.27
C LEU A 123 2.26 -2.93 2.17
N ALA A 124 2.79 -1.72 2.37
CA ALA A 124 3.72 -1.11 1.40
C ALA A 124 4.99 -1.96 1.21
N THR A 125 5.59 -2.42 2.31
CA THR A 125 6.79 -3.29 2.27
C THR A 125 6.50 -4.60 1.55
N GLY A 126 5.38 -5.24 1.86
CA GLY A 126 4.95 -6.48 1.22
C GLY A 126 4.69 -6.30 -0.28
N VAL A 127 3.96 -5.26 -0.67
CA VAL A 127 3.67 -4.97 -2.09
C VAL A 127 4.96 -4.77 -2.89
N ALA A 128 5.92 -3.98 -2.38
CA ALA A 128 7.17 -3.70 -3.07
C ALA A 128 8.00 -4.98 -3.31
N TRP A 129 8.25 -5.75 -2.25
CA TRP A 129 9.04 -6.98 -2.38
C TRP A 129 8.32 -8.09 -3.14
N LEU A 130 6.98 -8.17 -3.07
CA LEU A 130 6.21 -9.12 -3.86
C LEU A 130 6.43 -8.89 -5.36
N GLN A 131 6.37 -7.64 -5.82
CA GLN A 131 6.54 -7.29 -7.23
C GLN A 131 7.98 -7.57 -7.71
N VAL A 132 9.00 -7.23 -6.90
CA VAL A 132 10.40 -7.60 -7.20
C VAL A 132 10.58 -9.12 -7.23
N GLY A 133 9.96 -9.85 -6.30
CA GLY A 133 9.98 -11.30 -6.28
C GLY A 133 9.34 -11.92 -7.53
N LEU A 134 8.18 -11.42 -7.95
CA LEU A 134 7.51 -11.83 -9.19
C LEU A 134 8.36 -11.52 -10.42
N ALA A 135 8.99 -10.35 -10.46
CA ALA A 135 9.89 -9.96 -11.52
C ALA A 135 11.05 -10.94 -11.70
N LEU A 136 11.77 -11.21 -10.61
CA LEU A 136 12.90 -12.13 -10.61
C LEU A 136 12.46 -13.56 -10.90
N ALA A 137 11.32 -14.01 -10.37
CA ALA A 137 10.75 -15.32 -10.68
C ALA A 137 10.45 -15.45 -12.16
N LEU A 138 9.80 -14.45 -12.77
CA LEU A 138 9.48 -14.46 -14.19
C LEU A 138 10.76 -14.42 -15.03
N ILE A 139 11.71 -13.53 -14.77
CA ILE A 139 12.97 -13.42 -15.54
C ILE A 139 13.77 -14.72 -15.47
N SER A 140 13.91 -15.27 -14.26
CA SER A 140 14.83 -16.37 -14.00
C SER A 140 14.24 -17.76 -14.24
N SER A 141 12.92 -17.98 -14.31
CA SER A 141 12.33 -19.32 -14.37
C SER A 141 11.76 -19.71 -15.74
N ASN A 142 11.71 -21.00 -16.06
CA ASN A 142 11.03 -21.55 -17.23
C ASN A 142 10.27 -22.86 -16.90
N GLY A 143 9.70 -23.51 -17.92
CA GLY A 143 9.01 -24.79 -17.74
C GLY A 143 7.88 -24.70 -16.70
N ARG A 144 7.86 -25.65 -15.74
CA ARG A 144 6.83 -25.68 -14.68
C ARG A 144 6.90 -24.47 -13.75
N LEU A 145 8.08 -24.06 -13.32
CA LEU A 145 8.25 -22.92 -12.42
C LEU A 145 7.82 -21.61 -13.09
N GLY A 146 8.16 -21.45 -14.38
CA GLY A 146 7.69 -20.29 -15.15
C GLY A 146 6.16 -20.24 -15.33
N ARG A 147 5.47 -21.38 -15.26
CA ARG A 147 4.00 -21.42 -15.25
C ARG A 147 3.42 -21.02 -13.91
N VAL A 148 4.02 -21.50 -12.81
CA VAL A 148 3.63 -21.09 -11.45
C VAL A 148 3.85 -19.59 -11.27
N ALA A 149 5.02 -19.07 -11.66
CA ALA A 149 5.30 -17.63 -11.64
C ALA A 149 4.27 -16.83 -12.47
N GLY A 150 3.90 -17.33 -13.65
CA GLY A 150 2.82 -16.75 -14.46
C GLY A 150 1.46 -16.74 -13.75
N ALA A 151 1.10 -17.82 -13.07
CA ALA A 151 -0.15 -17.93 -12.33
C ALA A 151 -0.21 -16.99 -11.11
N VAL A 152 0.87 -16.92 -10.32
CA VAL A 152 0.96 -15.99 -9.18
C VAL A 152 0.95 -14.55 -9.69
N SER A 153 1.67 -14.27 -10.79
CA SER A 153 1.63 -12.96 -11.44
C SER A 153 0.23 -12.57 -11.92
N ALA A 154 -0.53 -13.50 -12.50
CA ALA A 154 -1.92 -13.28 -12.89
C ALA A 154 -2.81 -12.99 -11.67
N GLY A 155 -2.66 -13.75 -10.58
CA GLY A 155 -3.41 -13.54 -9.34
C GLY A 155 -3.14 -12.16 -8.73
N TRP A 156 -1.87 -11.76 -8.68
CA TRP A 156 -1.48 -10.43 -8.20
C TRP A 156 -1.98 -9.31 -9.11
N ALA A 157 -1.83 -9.44 -10.42
CA ALA A 157 -2.36 -8.48 -11.39
C ALA A 157 -3.88 -8.33 -11.32
N LEU A 158 -4.61 -9.43 -11.05
CA LEU A 158 -6.06 -9.38 -10.83
C LEU A 158 -6.41 -8.56 -9.58
N LEU A 159 -5.66 -8.72 -8.49
CA LEU A 159 -5.85 -7.95 -7.27
C LEU A 159 -5.58 -6.46 -7.51
N VAL A 160 -4.48 -6.10 -8.19
CA VAL A 160 -4.17 -4.71 -8.55
C VAL A 160 -5.24 -4.14 -9.49
N PHE A 161 -5.67 -4.90 -10.50
CA PHE A 161 -6.73 -4.48 -11.42
C PHE A 161 -8.05 -4.22 -10.68
N ALA A 162 -8.45 -5.13 -9.80
CA ALA A 162 -9.71 -5.04 -9.08
C ALA A 162 -9.69 -3.95 -8.01
N VAL A 163 -8.72 -3.99 -7.10
CA VAL A 163 -8.64 -3.10 -5.94
C VAL A 163 -7.82 -1.86 -6.26
N GLY A 164 -6.56 -2.04 -6.66
CA GLY A 164 -5.61 -0.95 -6.90
C GLY A 164 -6.06 0.07 -7.95
N ASN A 165 -6.80 -0.37 -8.97
CA ASN A 165 -7.32 0.50 -10.05
C ASN A 165 -8.85 0.57 -10.12
N GLY A 166 -9.59 0.04 -9.13
CA GLY A 166 -11.05 0.05 -9.12
C GLY A 166 -11.69 -0.59 -10.36
N LEU A 167 -11.38 -1.86 -10.62
CA LEU A 167 -11.73 -2.61 -11.84
C LEU A 167 -11.15 -1.95 -13.11
N GLY A 168 -9.88 -1.56 -13.03
CA GLY A 168 -9.10 -0.98 -14.14
C GLY A 168 -9.64 0.33 -14.71
N GLY A 169 -10.42 1.08 -13.93
CA GLY A 169 -11.09 2.31 -14.36
C GLY A 169 -12.20 2.08 -15.39
N VAL A 170 -12.68 0.84 -15.57
CA VAL A 170 -13.69 0.50 -16.59
C VAL A 170 -15.02 1.23 -16.40
N PHE A 171 -15.36 1.53 -15.15
CA PHE A 171 -16.59 2.25 -14.80
C PHE A 171 -16.32 3.72 -14.44
N ALA A 172 -15.09 4.19 -14.59
CA ALA A 172 -14.73 5.56 -14.27
C ALA A 172 -15.33 6.55 -15.29
N PRO A 173 -15.95 7.65 -14.84
CA PRO A 173 -16.35 8.74 -15.73
C PRO A 173 -15.13 9.29 -16.47
N GLY A 174 -15.24 9.47 -17.79
CA GLY A 174 -14.12 9.98 -18.61
C GLY A 174 -13.03 8.96 -18.92
N ALA A 175 -13.32 7.65 -18.80
CA ALA A 175 -12.40 6.59 -19.21
C ALA A 175 -11.86 6.82 -20.62
N SER A 176 -10.53 6.87 -20.74
CA SER A 176 -9.82 7.12 -21.99
C SER A 176 -8.50 6.37 -22.02
N ILE A 177 -8.13 5.89 -23.20
CA ILE A 177 -6.83 5.25 -23.41
C ILE A 177 -5.67 6.22 -23.14
N LEU A 178 -5.89 7.53 -23.37
CA LEU A 178 -4.91 8.58 -23.06
C LEU A 178 -4.65 8.69 -21.55
N PHE A 179 -5.63 8.32 -20.72
CA PHE A 179 -5.55 8.38 -19.25
C PHE A 179 -5.35 7.00 -18.61
N GLY A 180 -4.91 6.03 -19.40
CA GLY A 180 -4.50 4.72 -18.87
C GLY A 180 -5.58 3.66 -18.88
N TRP A 181 -6.69 3.85 -19.59
CA TRP A 181 -7.74 2.81 -19.70
C TRP A 181 -7.43 1.77 -20.81
N PRO A 182 -7.75 0.47 -20.59
CA PRO A 182 -7.89 -0.15 -19.27
C PRO A 182 -6.53 -0.12 -18.56
N SER A 183 -6.54 -0.20 -17.22
CA SER A 183 -5.30 -0.06 -16.44
C SER A 183 -4.20 -1.04 -16.85
N ALA A 184 -2.94 -0.69 -16.59
CA ALA A 184 -1.77 -1.52 -16.88
C ALA A 184 -1.96 -2.96 -16.37
N ALA A 185 -2.48 -3.13 -15.15
CA ALA A 185 -2.73 -4.41 -14.51
C ALA A 185 -3.58 -5.38 -15.35
N PHE A 186 -4.48 -4.89 -16.21
CA PHE A 186 -5.22 -5.74 -17.16
C PHE A 186 -4.29 -6.50 -18.10
N PHE A 187 -3.26 -5.84 -18.63
CA PHE A 187 -2.31 -6.45 -19.56
C PHE A 187 -1.34 -7.40 -18.85
N TYR A 188 -1.01 -7.11 -17.59
CA TYR A 188 -0.22 -8.01 -16.73
C TYR A 188 -1.01 -9.28 -16.41
N LEU A 189 -2.32 -9.16 -16.14
CA LEU A 189 -3.22 -10.29 -15.94
C LEU A 189 -3.25 -11.17 -17.20
N VAL A 190 -3.45 -10.57 -18.38
CA VAL A 190 -3.44 -11.31 -19.65
C VAL A 190 -2.10 -12.02 -19.87
N ALA A 191 -0.97 -11.33 -19.67
CA ALA A 191 0.35 -11.93 -19.80
C ALA A 191 0.56 -13.08 -18.80
N GLY A 192 0.22 -12.89 -17.53
CA GLY A 192 0.31 -13.90 -16.48
C GLY A 192 -0.52 -15.15 -16.80
N VAL A 193 -1.76 -14.98 -17.25
CA VAL A 193 -2.63 -16.10 -17.68
C VAL A 193 -1.97 -16.88 -18.81
N TRP A 194 -1.47 -16.20 -19.84
CA TRP A 194 -0.76 -16.88 -20.94
C TRP A 194 0.49 -17.63 -20.47
N LEU A 195 1.24 -17.06 -19.53
CA LEU A 195 2.41 -17.71 -18.94
C LEU A 195 2.02 -18.91 -18.06
N ALA A 196 0.87 -18.90 -17.39
CA ALA A 196 0.37 -20.02 -16.60
C ALA A 196 -0.03 -21.24 -17.44
N LEU A 197 -0.46 -21.01 -18.69
CA LEU A 197 -0.88 -22.07 -19.62
C LEU A 197 0.31 -22.91 -20.11
N SER A 198 0.01 -24.08 -20.70
CA SER A 198 1.04 -24.95 -21.25
C SER A 198 1.72 -24.30 -22.47
N PRO A 199 3.03 -24.55 -22.70
CA PRO A 199 3.75 -24.02 -23.85
C PRO A 199 3.09 -24.34 -25.20
N ASP A 200 2.51 -25.54 -25.34
CA ASP A 200 1.84 -25.95 -26.58
C ASP A 200 0.55 -25.15 -26.84
N TYR A 201 -0.25 -24.93 -25.79
CA TYR A 201 -1.45 -24.12 -25.92
C TYR A 201 -1.10 -22.66 -26.22
N PHE A 202 -0.08 -22.14 -25.53
CA PHE A 202 0.48 -20.82 -25.81
C PHE A 202 0.89 -20.68 -27.27
N ALA A 203 1.72 -21.60 -27.79
CA ALA A 203 2.23 -21.54 -29.16
C ALA A 203 1.10 -21.52 -30.21
N ARG A 204 0.02 -22.28 -29.98
CA ARG A 204 -1.11 -22.35 -30.92
C ARG A 204 -2.05 -21.16 -30.88
N ARG A 205 -2.29 -20.56 -29.70
CA ARG A 205 -3.41 -19.62 -29.51
C ARG A 205 -2.98 -18.19 -29.15
N PHE A 206 -1.81 -18.01 -28.55
CA PHE A 206 -1.37 -16.71 -28.01
C PHE A 206 -1.39 -15.61 -29.08
N SER A 207 -0.73 -15.83 -30.23
CA SER A 207 -0.63 -14.82 -31.28
C SER A 207 -2.00 -14.35 -31.77
N LEU A 208 -2.88 -15.30 -32.10
CA LEU A 208 -4.23 -15.02 -32.61
C LEU A 208 -5.10 -14.31 -31.58
N VAL A 209 -5.23 -14.89 -30.38
CA VAL A 209 -6.17 -14.42 -29.36
C VAL A 209 -5.73 -13.07 -28.81
N THR A 210 -4.44 -12.91 -28.49
CA THR A 210 -3.91 -11.66 -27.94
C THR A 210 -3.98 -10.53 -28.95
N THR A 211 -3.66 -10.79 -30.24
CA THR A 211 -3.78 -9.75 -31.29
C THR A 211 -5.24 -9.29 -31.43
N ARG A 212 -6.22 -10.21 -31.41
CA ARG A 212 -7.64 -9.84 -31.44
C ARG A 212 -8.09 -9.10 -30.19
N LEU A 213 -7.64 -9.53 -29.02
CA LEU A 213 -7.96 -8.87 -27.76
C LEU A 213 -7.50 -7.42 -27.77
N VAL A 214 -6.23 -7.16 -28.14
CA VAL A 214 -5.70 -5.79 -28.22
C VAL A 214 -6.44 -4.98 -29.29
N ALA A 215 -6.77 -5.57 -30.44
CA ALA A 215 -7.58 -4.90 -31.46
C ALA A 215 -8.96 -4.48 -30.92
N VAL A 216 -9.63 -5.35 -30.15
CA VAL A 216 -10.91 -5.03 -29.50
C VAL A 216 -10.75 -3.95 -28.44
N VAL A 217 -9.72 -4.01 -27.60
CA VAL A 217 -9.44 -2.97 -26.60
C VAL A 217 -9.24 -1.61 -27.27
N LEU A 218 -8.47 -1.54 -28.35
CA LEU A 218 -8.26 -0.31 -29.12
C LEU A 218 -9.55 0.19 -29.77
N LEU A 219 -10.39 -0.71 -30.28
CA LEU A 219 -11.70 -0.35 -30.84
C LEU A 219 -12.64 0.23 -29.78
N VAL A 220 -12.72 -0.39 -28.60
CA VAL A 220 -13.50 0.14 -27.48
C VAL A 220 -12.89 1.46 -27.01
N GLY A 221 -11.57 1.57 -26.95
CA GLY A 221 -10.87 2.82 -26.65
C GLY A 221 -11.23 3.93 -27.64
N ALA A 222 -11.34 3.63 -28.94
CA ALA A 222 -11.77 4.58 -29.95
C ALA A 222 -13.23 5.02 -29.72
N VAL A 223 -14.12 4.09 -29.38
CA VAL A 223 -15.52 4.42 -29.03
C VAL A 223 -15.57 5.35 -27.83
N LEU A 224 -14.86 5.02 -26.74
CA LEU A 224 -14.79 5.86 -25.55
C LEU A 224 -14.22 7.26 -25.85
N GLN A 225 -13.19 7.33 -26.69
CA GLN A 225 -12.57 8.58 -27.10
C GLN A 225 -13.50 9.47 -27.95
N VAL A 226 -14.44 8.87 -28.68
CA VAL A 226 -15.46 9.60 -29.46
C VAL A 226 -16.57 10.18 -28.58
N LEU A 227 -16.84 9.63 -27.40
CA LEU A 227 -17.95 10.09 -26.55
C LEU A 227 -17.77 11.56 -26.13
N PRO A 228 -18.75 12.46 -26.39
CA PRO A 228 -18.67 13.87 -26.01
C PRO A 228 -18.47 14.11 -24.51
N ALA A 229 -19.03 13.22 -23.68
CA ALA A 229 -18.91 13.24 -22.23
C ALA A 229 -17.45 13.11 -21.74
N ALA A 230 -16.54 12.56 -22.56
CA ALA A 230 -15.13 12.46 -22.23
C ALA A 230 -14.37 13.80 -22.32
N GLY A 231 -14.99 14.86 -22.86
CA GLY A 231 -14.44 16.22 -22.82
C GLY A 231 -13.34 16.55 -23.84
N PHE A 232 -12.94 15.60 -24.69
CA PHE A 232 -11.88 15.80 -25.70
C PHE A 232 -12.30 16.63 -26.92
N TRP A 233 -13.60 16.84 -27.13
CA TRP A 233 -14.11 17.66 -28.24
C TRP A 233 -14.12 19.17 -27.95
N ARG A 234 -13.95 19.55 -26.68
CA ARG A 234 -13.95 20.95 -26.25
C ARG A 234 -12.66 21.65 -26.66
N GLY A 235 -12.73 22.94 -26.95
CA GLY A 235 -11.56 23.80 -27.16
C GLY A 235 -11.06 24.46 -25.87
N GLY A 236 -9.85 25.02 -25.93
CA GLY A 236 -9.23 25.78 -24.87
C GLY A 236 -9.03 24.99 -23.57
N ASN A 237 -9.21 25.69 -22.44
CA ASN A 237 -8.92 25.16 -21.11
C ASN A 237 -9.93 24.09 -20.62
N ALA A 238 -11.04 23.92 -21.34
CA ALA A 238 -12.08 22.94 -21.01
C ALA A 238 -11.83 21.58 -21.68
N ASN A 239 -10.80 21.45 -22.53
CA ASN A 239 -10.40 20.19 -23.13
C ASN A 239 -9.82 19.25 -22.06
N ALA A 240 -10.26 17.99 -22.08
CA ALA A 240 -9.84 16.99 -21.09
C ALA A 240 -8.32 16.76 -21.06
N LEU A 241 -7.66 16.70 -22.22
CA LEU A 241 -6.20 16.51 -22.28
C LEU A 241 -5.46 17.75 -21.76
N THR A 242 -5.96 18.96 -22.04
CA THR A 242 -5.40 20.21 -21.50
C THR A 242 -5.54 20.29 -19.98
N GLN A 243 -6.66 19.84 -19.41
CA GLN A 243 -6.85 19.80 -17.96
C GLN A 243 -5.90 18.80 -17.30
N MET A 244 -5.81 17.59 -17.87
CA MET A 244 -4.92 16.55 -17.38
C MET A 244 -3.46 16.99 -17.47
N SER A 245 -3.02 17.56 -18.60
CA SER A 245 -1.64 18.03 -18.77
C SER A 245 -1.27 19.09 -17.73
N ARG A 246 -2.18 20.01 -17.40
CA ARG A 246 -1.94 21.02 -16.36
C ARG A 246 -1.77 20.39 -14.99
N SER A 247 -2.62 19.42 -14.67
CA SER A 247 -2.52 18.67 -13.41
C SER A 247 -1.18 17.92 -13.31
N MET A 248 -0.77 17.22 -14.37
CA MET A 248 0.47 16.43 -14.38
C MET A 248 1.72 17.34 -14.31
N THR A 249 1.73 18.45 -15.07
CA THR A 249 2.85 19.40 -15.10
C THR A 249 2.96 20.27 -13.85
N ALA A 250 1.98 20.23 -12.95
CA ALA A 250 2.05 20.86 -11.63
C ALA A 250 2.85 20.02 -10.62
N MET A 251 3.02 18.72 -10.87
CA MET A 251 3.87 17.85 -10.05
C MET A 251 5.35 18.07 -10.38
N ALA A 252 6.24 17.77 -9.42
CA ALA A 252 7.67 17.88 -9.64
C ALA A 252 8.16 16.82 -10.63
N GLN A 253 8.73 17.25 -11.76
CA GLN A 253 9.23 16.37 -12.83
C GLN A 253 10.29 17.08 -13.69
N PRO A 254 11.08 16.37 -14.51
CA PRO A 254 12.09 16.99 -15.37
C PRO A 254 11.48 18.03 -16.31
N HIS A 255 12.10 19.21 -16.38
CA HIS A 255 11.60 20.31 -17.22
C HIS A 255 11.35 19.93 -18.69
N PRO A 256 12.19 19.12 -19.37
CA PRO A 256 11.91 18.68 -20.74
C PRO A 256 10.61 17.88 -20.87
N LEU A 257 10.27 17.03 -19.89
CA LEU A 257 9.03 16.24 -19.91
C LEU A 257 7.82 17.16 -19.69
N ALA A 258 7.87 17.99 -18.66
CA ALA A 258 6.82 18.97 -18.37
C ALA A 258 6.56 19.89 -19.58
N TRP A 259 7.62 20.28 -20.29
CA TRP A 259 7.51 21.04 -21.53
C TRP A 259 6.71 20.26 -22.58
N VAL A 260 7.07 19.01 -22.91
CA VAL A 260 6.35 18.21 -23.92
C VAL A 260 4.88 18.05 -23.53
N VAL A 261 4.61 17.60 -22.30
CA VAL A 261 3.25 17.33 -21.81
C VAL A 261 2.39 18.58 -21.84
N ARG A 262 2.92 19.72 -21.37
CA ARG A 262 2.21 21.01 -21.41
C ARG A 262 1.93 21.46 -22.84
N HIS A 263 2.88 21.33 -23.77
CA HIS A 263 2.71 21.78 -25.15
C HIS A 263 1.72 20.92 -25.92
N VAL A 264 1.73 19.59 -25.72
CA VAL A 264 0.72 18.70 -26.30
C VAL A 264 -0.67 19.00 -25.73
N GLY A 265 -0.75 19.25 -24.42
CA GLY A 265 -2.00 19.68 -23.79
C GLY A 265 -2.53 21.02 -24.32
N VAL A 266 -1.66 22.01 -24.56
CA VAL A 266 -2.03 23.28 -25.20
C VAL A 266 -2.48 23.05 -26.64
N LEU A 267 -1.74 22.25 -27.41
CA LEU A 267 -2.09 21.91 -28.80
C LEU A 267 -3.46 21.22 -28.91
N ALA A 268 -3.77 20.31 -27.99
CA ALA A 268 -5.08 19.67 -27.93
C ALA A 268 -6.20 20.69 -27.64
N GLY A 269 -5.94 21.66 -26.76
CA GLY A 269 -6.85 22.75 -26.48
C GLY A 269 -7.05 23.69 -27.69
N THR A 270 -5.99 24.03 -28.43
CA THR A 270 -6.07 24.93 -29.59
C THR A 270 -6.75 24.27 -30.79
N MET A 271 -6.47 23.00 -31.05
CA MET A 271 -7.11 22.23 -32.11
C MET A 271 -8.52 21.76 -31.75
N GLY A 272 -8.88 21.77 -30.45
CA GLY A 272 -10.13 21.25 -29.93
C GLY A 272 -10.38 19.81 -30.40
N GLY A 273 -11.58 19.56 -30.94
CA GLY A 273 -11.94 18.25 -31.49
C GLY A 273 -11.01 17.74 -32.61
N GLY A 274 -10.28 18.61 -33.31
CA GLY A 274 -9.34 18.20 -34.36
C GLY A 274 -8.22 17.28 -33.85
N PHE A 275 -7.69 17.55 -32.65
CA PHE A 275 -6.70 16.66 -32.02
C PHE A 275 -7.32 15.30 -31.68
N ASN A 276 -8.57 15.31 -31.20
CA ASN A 276 -9.29 14.09 -30.86
C ASN A 276 -9.52 13.19 -32.10
N VAL A 277 -9.79 13.78 -33.27
CA VAL A 277 -9.91 13.04 -34.53
C VAL A 277 -8.61 12.28 -34.85
N VAL A 278 -7.44 12.90 -34.67
CA VAL A 278 -6.14 12.23 -34.90
C VAL A 278 -5.98 11.01 -34.00
N VAL A 279 -6.30 11.15 -32.70
CA VAL A 279 -6.23 10.04 -31.74
C VAL A 279 -7.19 8.91 -32.14
N VAL A 280 -8.45 9.24 -32.46
CA VAL A 280 -9.46 8.26 -32.87
C VAL A 280 -9.03 7.53 -34.14
N LEU A 281 -8.53 8.25 -35.15
CA LEU A 281 -8.03 7.65 -36.39
C LEU A 281 -6.86 6.69 -36.12
N TRP A 282 -5.89 7.08 -35.28
CA TRP A 282 -4.79 6.20 -34.89
C TRP A 282 -5.28 4.91 -34.22
N LEU A 283 -6.26 5.02 -33.30
CA LEU A 283 -6.85 3.86 -32.63
C LEU A 283 -7.57 2.94 -33.62
N LEU A 284 -8.38 3.49 -34.52
CA LEU A 284 -9.12 2.72 -35.52
C LEU A 284 -8.18 2.04 -36.52
N VAL A 285 -7.15 2.74 -37.01
CA VAL A 285 -6.13 2.18 -37.90
C VAL A 285 -5.36 1.05 -37.21
N SER A 286 -4.99 1.24 -35.93
CA SER A 286 -4.30 0.20 -35.15
C SER A 286 -5.20 -1.01 -34.91
N ALA A 287 -6.47 -0.80 -34.52
CA ALA A 287 -7.43 -1.87 -34.30
C ALA A 287 -7.71 -2.68 -35.57
N ALA A 288 -8.00 -2.00 -36.69
CA ALA A 288 -8.26 -2.63 -37.98
C ALA A 288 -7.01 -3.36 -38.50
N GLY A 289 -5.84 -2.73 -38.39
CA GLY A 289 -4.56 -3.30 -38.80
C GLY A 289 -4.24 -4.59 -38.03
N LEU A 290 -4.39 -4.59 -36.71
CA LEU A 290 -4.18 -5.78 -35.88
C LEU A 290 -5.21 -6.87 -36.18
N TRP A 291 -6.48 -6.50 -36.34
CA TRP A 291 -7.52 -7.46 -36.74
C TRP A 291 -7.17 -8.15 -38.07
N TRP A 292 -6.77 -7.37 -39.07
CA TRP A 292 -6.34 -7.87 -40.37
C TRP A 292 -5.06 -8.72 -40.27
N ALA A 293 -4.10 -8.34 -39.43
CA ALA A 293 -2.84 -9.06 -39.24
C ALA A 293 -3.04 -10.52 -38.82
N THR A 294 -4.18 -10.83 -38.19
CA THR A 294 -4.55 -12.22 -37.84
C THR A 294 -4.94 -13.08 -39.04
N ARG A 295 -5.33 -12.46 -40.17
CA ARG A 295 -5.67 -13.15 -41.43
C ARG A 295 -4.53 -13.10 -42.44
N ARG A 296 -3.83 -11.97 -42.53
CA ARG A 296 -2.65 -11.77 -43.39
C ARG A 296 -1.50 -11.22 -42.55
N PRO A 297 -0.48 -12.03 -42.23
CA PRO A 297 0.61 -11.60 -41.37
C PRO A 297 1.27 -10.32 -41.87
N ALA A 298 1.24 -9.26 -41.05
CA ALA A 298 1.87 -7.99 -41.34
C ALA A 298 2.48 -7.41 -40.07
N THR A 299 3.64 -6.76 -40.18
CA THR A 299 4.35 -6.18 -39.03
C THR A 299 3.99 -4.71 -38.79
N TRP A 300 3.54 -3.98 -39.80
CA TRP A 300 3.21 -2.56 -39.71
C TRP A 300 2.18 -2.22 -38.60
N PRO A 301 1.12 -3.02 -38.33
CA PRO A 301 0.13 -2.64 -37.31
C PRO A 301 0.73 -2.60 -35.90
N TYR A 302 1.65 -3.52 -35.63
CA TYR A 302 2.38 -3.57 -34.36
C TYR A 302 3.33 -2.38 -34.20
N LEU A 303 3.92 -1.90 -35.31
CA LEU A 303 4.78 -0.71 -35.31
C LEU A 303 3.95 0.56 -35.10
N VAL A 304 2.81 0.70 -35.79
CA VAL A 304 1.90 1.85 -35.64
C VAL A 304 1.36 1.94 -34.21
N LEU A 305 0.95 0.80 -33.62
CA LEU A 305 0.57 0.76 -32.21
C LEU A 305 1.75 1.12 -31.31
N GLY A 306 2.93 0.53 -31.53
CA GLY A 306 4.11 0.76 -30.69
C GLY A 306 4.58 2.22 -30.68
N VAL A 307 4.65 2.86 -31.85
CA VAL A 307 5.04 4.27 -31.97
C VAL A 307 3.99 5.16 -31.31
N GLY A 308 2.70 4.95 -31.60
CA GLY A 308 1.64 5.75 -30.99
C GLY A 308 1.55 5.55 -29.47
N ALA A 309 1.77 4.33 -28.98
CA ALA A 309 1.82 4.05 -27.55
C ALA A 309 2.96 4.80 -26.85
N ILE A 310 4.16 4.86 -27.44
CA ILE A 310 5.28 5.66 -26.91
C ILE A 310 4.92 7.15 -26.89
N LEU A 311 4.35 7.66 -27.98
CA LEU A 311 3.95 9.08 -28.06
C LEU A 311 2.91 9.42 -26.99
N VAL A 312 1.88 8.60 -26.82
CA VAL A 312 0.85 8.78 -25.78
C VAL A 312 1.44 8.62 -24.38
N TRP A 313 2.30 7.63 -24.17
CA TRP A 313 2.94 7.39 -22.88
C TRP A 313 3.76 8.61 -22.42
N VAL A 314 4.54 9.20 -23.32
CA VAL A 314 5.37 10.38 -23.03
C VAL A 314 4.52 11.65 -22.89
N SER A 315 3.53 11.86 -23.75
CA SER A 315 2.84 13.16 -23.86
C SER A 315 1.54 13.28 -23.07
N ALA A 316 0.80 12.17 -22.87
CA ALA A 316 -0.52 12.16 -22.24
C ALA A 316 -0.56 11.37 -20.93
N GLN A 317 0.35 10.41 -20.73
CA GLN A 317 0.48 9.64 -19.48
C GLN A 317 1.68 10.09 -18.62
N ASP A 318 2.44 11.09 -19.06
CA ASP A 318 3.52 11.74 -18.30
C ASP A 318 4.61 10.76 -17.81
N LEU A 319 4.87 9.70 -18.59
CA LEU A 319 5.71 8.54 -18.25
C LEU A 319 5.28 7.73 -17.00
N ALA A 320 4.45 8.32 -16.14
CA ALA A 320 3.91 7.79 -14.89
C ALA A 320 4.94 7.44 -13.78
N VAL A 321 6.17 7.98 -13.84
CA VAL A 321 7.25 7.62 -12.89
C VAL A 321 7.69 8.73 -11.93
N PHE A 322 7.44 10.01 -12.22
CA PHE A 322 8.02 11.14 -11.46
C PHE A 322 7.11 11.70 -10.35
N GLY A 323 5.83 11.33 -10.30
CA GLY A 323 4.84 11.91 -9.38
C GLY A 323 4.93 11.51 -7.91
N GLY A 324 5.95 10.76 -7.48
CA GLY A 324 6.14 10.33 -6.09
C GLY A 324 5.15 9.28 -5.55
N MET A 325 4.15 8.91 -6.36
CA MET A 325 3.22 7.79 -6.14
C MET A 325 2.97 6.97 -7.42
N GLY A 326 3.86 7.08 -8.41
CA GLY A 326 3.75 6.30 -9.64
C GLY A 326 3.97 4.82 -9.32
N THR A 327 3.03 3.94 -9.69
CA THR A 327 3.10 2.51 -9.36
C THR A 327 3.57 1.63 -10.51
N ASP A 328 3.46 2.13 -11.74
CA ASP A 328 3.71 1.39 -12.97
C ASP A 328 3.91 2.33 -14.16
N LEU A 329 4.31 1.79 -15.32
CA LEU A 329 4.51 2.54 -16.56
C LEU A 329 3.21 2.89 -17.31
N ASN A 330 2.06 2.80 -16.65
CA ASN A 330 0.74 3.00 -17.23
C ASN A 330 0.44 2.01 -18.37
N SER A 331 -0.72 2.09 -19.01
CA SER A 331 -1.23 1.00 -19.87
C SER A 331 -0.63 0.93 -21.27
N MET A 332 -0.05 2.02 -21.80
CA MET A 332 0.45 2.06 -23.18
C MET A 332 1.63 1.10 -23.40
N VAL A 333 2.60 1.12 -22.49
CA VAL A 333 3.80 0.29 -22.56
C VAL A 333 3.46 -1.22 -22.52
N PRO A 334 2.76 -1.75 -21.49
CA PRO A 334 2.44 -3.17 -21.42
C PRO A 334 1.49 -3.62 -22.54
N MET A 335 0.54 -2.78 -23.00
CA MET A 335 -0.33 -3.11 -24.13
C MET A 335 0.46 -3.27 -25.43
N ALA A 336 1.30 -2.29 -25.77
CA ALA A 336 2.11 -2.33 -26.98
C ALA A 336 3.12 -3.48 -26.94
N PHE A 337 3.74 -3.72 -25.78
CA PHE A 337 4.68 -4.82 -25.58
C PHE A 337 4.00 -6.19 -25.70
N LEU A 338 2.80 -6.35 -25.13
CA LEU A 338 1.99 -7.56 -25.26
C LEU A 338 1.61 -7.83 -26.72
N ALA A 339 1.16 -6.81 -27.46
CA ALA A 339 0.85 -6.92 -28.88
C ALA A 339 2.11 -7.29 -29.69
N TRP A 340 3.25 -6.66 -29.40
CA TRP A 340 4.52 -6.97 -30.05
C TRP A 340 4.97 -8.42 -29.82
N CYS A 341 4.77 -8.94 -28.61
CA CYS A 341 5.02 -10.35 -28.31
C CYS A 341 4.11 -11.28 -29.12
N ALA A 342 2.86 -10.87 -29.36
CA ALA A 342 1.85 -11.64 -30.08
C ALA A 342 2.00 -11.63 -31.61
N ARG A 343 2.96 -10.89 -32.18
CA ARG A 343 3.11 -10.80 -33.64
C ARG A 343 3.47 -12.16 -34.28
N PRO A 344 2.93 -12.49 -35.47
CA PRO A 344 3.19 -13.77 -36.14
C PRO A 344 4.69 -14.04 -36.40
N SER A 345 5.46 -13.00 -36.74
CA SER A 345 6.88 -13.14 -37.05
C SER A 345 7.74 -13.55 -35.85
N LEU A 346 7.28 -13.31 -34.61
CA LEU A 346 7.96 -13.78 -33.42
C LEU A 346 7.55 -15.21 -33.06
N ALA A 347 6.28 -15.56 -33.29
CA ALA A 347 5.77 -16.90 -33.06
C ALA A 347 6.44 -17.94 -33.98
N ALA A 348 6.81 -17.55 -35.20
CA ALA A 348 7.48 -18.40 -36.18
C ALA A 348 9.00 -18.60 -35.92
N ARG A 349 9.58 -17.95 -34.91
CA ARG A 349 11.02 -18.05 -34.64
C ARG A 349 11.35 -19.20 -33.71
N GLU A 350 12.45 -19.87 -34.01
CA GLU A 350 13.04 -20.88 -33.15
C GLU A 350 13.36 -20.36 -31.72
N PRO A 351 13.29 -21.24 -30.71
CA PRO A 351 13.72 -20.93 -29.34
C PRO A 351 15.12 -20.32 -29.26
N TYR A 352 15.38 -19.55 -28.20
CA TYR A 352 16.69 -18.94 -28.00
C TYR A 352 17.78 -19.99 -27.76
N ALA A 353 18.86 -19.91 -28.53
CA ALA A 353 20.08 -20.66 -28.27
C ALA A 353 20.72 -20.20 -26.94
N ARG A 354 20.99 -21.15 -26.05
CA ARG A 354 21.59 -20.89 -24.73
C ARG A 354 23.10 -20.89 -24.88
N ARG A 355 23.71 -19.70 -24.84
CA ARG A 355 25.15 -19.50 -25.06
C ARG A 355 26.01 -19.73 -23.81
N TRP A 356 25.42 -19.65 -22.61
CA TRP A 356 26.16 -19.79 -21.36
C TRP A 356 26.27 -21.26 -20.92
N PRO A 357 27.38 -21.63 -20.24
CA PRO A 357 27.56 -22.96 -19.66
C PRO A 357 26.36 -23.40 -18.83
N ARG A 358 26.08 -24.70 -18.83
CA ARG A 358 24.89 -25.28 -18.19
C ARG A 358 24.89 -24.98 -16.69
N GLU A 359 26.05 -25.15 -16.06
CA GLU A 359 26.33 -25.01 -14.64
C GLU A 359 26.12 -23.56 -14.20
N LEU A 360 26.64 -22.61 -14.98
CA LEU A 360 26.47 -21.19 -14.71
C LEU A 360 24.98 -20.81 -14.74
N ARG A 361 24.21 -21.32 -15.72
CA ARG A 361 22.78 -21.05 -15.84
C ARG A 361 21.93 -21.72 -14.76
N SER A 362 22.21 -22.96 -14.40
CA SER A 362 21.44 -23.69 -13.37
C SER A 362 21.71 -23.14 -11.98
N ASN A 363 22.98 -22.88 -11.65
CA ASN A 363 23.36 -22.48 -10.31
C ASN A 363 22.96 -21.02 -10.03
N SER A 364 23.31 -20.09 -10.93
CA SER A 364 22.88 -18.68 -10.78
C SER A 364 21.36 -18.54 -10.84
N GLY A 365 20.70 -19.28 -11.74
CA GLY A 365 19.24 -19.29 -11.84
C GLY A 365 18.57 -19.81 -10.57
N SER A 366 19.13 -20.84 -9.93
CA SER A 366 18.63 -21.37 -8.65
C SER A 366 18.74 -20.34 -7.52
N VAL A 367 19.84 -19.59 -7.47
CA VAL A 367 20.02 -18.51 -6.49
C VAL A 367 18.98 -17.42 -6.69
N VAL A 368 18.84 -16.91 -7.90
CA VAL A 368 17.83 -15.87 -8.20
C VAL A 368 16.42 -16.38 -7.90
N ALA A 369 16.11 -17.63 -8.24
CA ALA A 369 14.81 -18.22 -7.96
C ALA A 369 14.54 -18.42 -6.46
N ALA A 370 15.57 -18.75 -5.66
CA ALA A 370 15.44 -18.86 -4.21
C ALA A 370 15.12 -17.50 -3.57
N PHE A 371 15.83 -16.45 -3.97
CA PHE A 371 15.53 -15.07 -3.53
C PHE A 371 14.15 -14.62 -4.00
N ALA A 372 13.78 -14.88 -5.25
CA ALA A 372 12.46 -14.56 -5.77
C ALA A 372 11.33 -15.25 -4.98
N ALA A 373 11.49 -16.55 -4.69
CA ALA A 373 10.54 -17.30 -3.87
C ALA A 373 10.49 -16.77 -2.43
N ALA A 374 11.64 -16.42 -1.84
CA ALA A 374 11.70 -15.83 -0.51
C ALA A 374 11.00 -14.47 -0.43
N MET A 375 11.20 -13.60 -1.43
CA MET A 375 10.50 -12.30 -1.54
C MET A 375 8.99 -12.49 -1.64
N VAL A 376 8.51 -13.39 -2.51
CA VAL A 376 7.08 -13.67 -2.66
C VAL A 376 6.50 -14.27 -1.36
N LEU A 377 7.20 -15.23 -0.76
CA LEU A 377 6.75 -15.89 0.48
C LEU A 377 6.70 -14.92 1.65
N PHE A 378 7.79 -14.20 1.91
CA PHE A 378 7.86 -13.18 2.96
C PHE A 378 6.73 -12.18 2.79
N SER A 379 6.56 -11.63 1.59
CA SER A 379 5.55 -10.60 1.33
C SER A 379 4.12 -11.12 1.52
N THR A 380 3.84 -12.33 1.04
CA THR A 380 2.49 -12.91 1.20
C THR A 380 2.18 -13.19 2.66
N VAL A 381 3.15 -13.74 3.41
CA VAL A 381 2.99 -14.04 4.84
C VAL A 381 2.91 -12.76 5.67
N SER A 382 3.78 -11.78 5.42
CA SER A 382 3.80 -10.52 6.18
C SER A 382 2.52 -9.72 6.00
N MET A 383 2.00 -9.61 4.77
CA MET A 383 0.73 -8.94 4.51
C MET A 383 -0.46 -9.70 5.12
N ALA A 384 -0.45 -11.03 5.09
CA ALA A 384 -1.49 -11.84 5.70
C ALA A 384 -1.50 -11.73 7.24
N VAL A 385 -0.32 -11.76 7.87
CA VAL A 385 -0.16 -11.54 9.31
C VAL A 385 -0.60 -10.13 9.68
N ALA A 386 -0.19 -9.12 8.92
CA ALA A 386 -0.61 -7.73 9.15
C ALA A 386 -2.14 -7.62 9.13
N ALA A 387 -2.80 -8.20 8.12
CA ALA A 387 -4.25 -8.17 8.01
C ALA A 387 -5.02 -8.86 9.15
N ALA A 388 -4.35 -9.71 9.93
CA ALA A 388 -4.91 -10.40 11.10
C ALA A 388 -4.40 -9.80 12.44
N SER A 389 -3.54 -8.78 12.39
CA SER A 389 -2.94 -8.15 13.57
C SER A 389 -3.69 -6.89 13.97
N PRO A 390 -3.52 -6.40 15.21
CA PRO A 390 -3.96 -5.05 15.60
C PRO A 390 -3.34 -3.98 14.71
N ALA A 391 -4.04 -2.85 14.54
CA ALA A 391 -3.63 -1.75 13.68
C ALA A 391 -2.21 -1.24 14.02
N GLU A 392 -1.44 -0.83 13.00
CA GLU A 392 -0.22 -0.06 13.21
C GLU A 392 -0.53 1.34 13.74
N SER A 393 0.26 1.81 14.70
CA SER A 393 0.18 3.20 15.18
C SER A 393 0.73 4.22 14.17
N THR A 394 1.44 3.79 13.13
CA THR A 394 2.17 4.65 12.17
C THR A 394 1.33 5.71 11.47
N LEU A 395 0.12 5.37 10.98
CA LEU A 395 -0.79 6.34 10.35
C LEU A 395 -1.32 7.35 11.38
N PHE A 396 -1.63 6.88 12.58
CA PHE A 396 -2.08 7.75 13.66
C PHE A 396 -0.97 8.71 14.08
N LEU A 397 0.25 8.22 14.28
CA LEU A 397 1.42 9.04 14.62
C LEU A 397 1.79 10.01 13.50
N ALA A 398 1.57 9.64 12.23
CA ALA A 398 1.74 10.55 11.11
C ALA A 398 0.71 11.68 11.12
N ALA A 399 -0.52 11.40 11.56
CA ALA A 399 -1.61 12.36 11.68
C ALA A 399 -1.46 13.29 12.89
N ASN A 400 -0.93 12.77 14.00
CA ASN A 400 -0.98 13.40 15.31
C ASN A 400 0.42 13.71 15.92
N GLY A 401 1.51 13.32 15.25
CA GLY A 401 2.90 13.51 15.69
C GLY A 401 3.45 12.34 16.53
N SER A 402 4.78 12.26 16.67
CA SER A 402 5.50 11.30 17.51
C SER A 402 5.86 11.93 18.86
N VAL A 403 4.88 12.11 19.74
CA VAL A 403 4.84 13.12 20.81
C VAL A 403 4.53 14.52 20.27
N GLY A 404 3.24 14.85 20.26
CA GLY A 404 2.79 16.20 19.96
C GLY A 404 3.01 17.09 21.17
N SER A 405 3.87 18.11 21.07
CA SER A 405 3.82 19.22 22.02
C SER A 405 2.51 19.97 21.75
N GLU A 406 1.49 19.70 22.55
CA GLU A 406 0.20 20.33 22.43
C GLU A 406 0.15 21.59 23.30
N HIS A 407 -0.68 22.54 22.90
CA HIS A 407 -1.07 23.64 23.78
C HIS A 407 -2.57 23.85 23.67
N VAL A 408 -3.28 22.76 23.89
CA VAL A 408 -4.74 22.70 23.85
C VAL A 408 -5.24 22.62 25.28
N ARG A 409 -6.25 23.43 25.58
CA ARG A 409 -6.94 23.37 26.87
C ARG A 409 -7.60 22.00 27.00
N GLU A 410 -7.39 21.31 28.11
CA GLU A 410 -8.11 20.06 28.36
C GLU A 410 -9.62 20.27 28.48
N THR A 411 -10.36 19.18 28.29
CA THR A 411 -11.79 19.15 28.61
C THR A 411 -11.93 18.62 30.03
N PRO A 412 -12.31 19.45 31.01
CA PRO A 412 -12.49 18.99 32.38
C PRO A 412 -13.63 17.97 32.44
N PHE A 413 -13.48 16.98 33.31
CA PHE A 413 -14.52 15.98 33.57
C PHE A 413 -14.60 15.65 35.04
N THR A 414 -15.77 15.19 35.47
CA THR A 414 -16.00 14.63 36.80
C THR A 414 -16.55 13.22 36.68
N LEU A 415 -15.83 12.25 37.25
CA LEU A 415 -16.18 10.83 37.28
C LEU A 415 -16.12 10.31 38.72
N THR A 416 -16.23 9.00 38.90
CA THR A 416 -16.16 8.34 40.22
C THR A 416 -14.88 7.53 40.33
N ASP A 417 -14.07 7.79 41.36
CA ASP A 417 -12.81 7.08 41.62
C ASP A 417 -13.02 5.66 42.17
N GLN A 418 -11.93 4.92 42.34
CA GLN A 418 -11.93 3.57 42.90
C GLN A 418 -12.50 3.47 44.32
N HIS A 419 -12.56 4.58 45.08
CA HIS A 419 -13.12 4.64 46.43
C HIS A 419 -14.61 4.99 46.44
N GLY A 420 -15.21 5.24 45.29
CA GLY A 420 -16.62 5.66 45.17
C GLY A 420 -16.82 7.16 45.42
N ARG A 421 -15.75 7.96 45.39
CA ARG A 421 -15.78 9.42 45.57
C ARG A 421 -15.82 10.11 44.21
N PRO A 422 -16.42 11.30 44.11
CA PRO A 422 -16.29 12.11 42.90
C PRO A 422 -14.82 12.52 42.71
N PHE A 423 -14.31 12.38 41.49
CA PHE A 423 -12.98 12.86 41.09
C PHE A 423 -13.15 13.83 39.92
N THR A 424 -12.49 14.98 39.99
CA THR A 424 -12.49 15.98 38.92
C THR A 424 -11.08 16.18 38.39
N LEU A 425 -10.91 16.12 37.07
CA LEU A 425 -9.61 16.38 36.46
C LEU A 425 -9.11 17.78 36.85
N GLY A 426 -7.91 17.85 37.42
CA GLY A 426 -7.30 19.10 37.88
C GLY A 426 -7.74 19.55 39.28
N GLU A 427 -8.40 18.70 40.07
CA GLU A 427 -8.82 19.06 41.44
C GLU A 427 -7.67 19.27 42.44
N HIS A 428 -6.45 18.83 42.10
CA HIS A 428 -5.24 19.07 42.88
C HIS A 428 -4.41 20.20 42.26
N PRO A 429 -4.48 21.44 42.78
CA PRO A 429 -3.80 22.57 42.17
C PRO A 429 -2.29 22.42 42.20
N GLY A 430 -1.61 22.86 41.12
CA GLY A 430 -0.15 22.84 41.04
C GLY A 430 0.45 21.49 40.63
N ARG A 431 -0.37 20.47 40.35
CA ARG A 431 0.08 19.14 39.94
C ARG A 431 -0.08 18.92 38.43
N TYR A 432 0.82 18.13 37.86
CA TYR A 432 0.70 17.61 36.50
C TYR A 432 -0.16 16.35 36.52
N THR A 433 -0.81 16.01 35.42
CA THR A 433 -1.59 14.77 35.30
C THR A 433 -1.10 13.93 34.13
N ILE A 434 -0.79 12.65 34.38
CA ILE A 434 -0.64 11.63 33.36
C ILE A 434 -1.99 10.91 33.22
N LEU A 435 -2.72 11.20 32.16
CA LEU A 435 -4.04 10.64 31.89
C LEU A 435 -3.93 9.49 30.87
N ALA A 436 -4.51 8.34 31.18
CA ALA A 436 -4.61 7.18 30.30
C ALA A 436 -6.05 6.66 30.22
N PHE A 437 -6.33 5.83 29.21
CA PHE A 437 -7.63 5.17 29.02
C PHE A 437 -7.42 3.67 29.08
N LEU A 438 -7.98 3.01 30.10
CA LEU A 438 -7.75 1.59 30.36
C LEU A 438 -9.07 0.82 30.37
N ASP A 439 -9.08 -0.34 29.72
CA ASP A 439 -10.15 -1.31 29.87
C ASP A 439 -9.95 -2.14 31.16
N PRO A 440 -10.87 -2.08 32.14
CA PRO A 440 -10.75 -2.78 33.41
C PRO A 440 -10.85 -4.32 33.31
N VAL A 441 -11.14 -4.89 32.13
CA VAL A 441 -11.13 -6.34 31.89
C VAL A 441 -10.11 -6.76 30.82
N CYS A 442 -9.24 -5.85 30.37
CA CYS A 442 -8.21 -6.16 29.39
C CYS A 442 -7.06 -6.97 30.02
N TRP A 443 -6.62 -8.01 29.31
CA TRP A 443 -5.51 -8.90 29.71
C TRP A 443 -4.28 -8.79 28.80
N THR A 444 -4.29 -7.88 27.82
CA THR A 444 -3.16 -7.65 26.88
C THR A 444 -2.41 -6.38 27.24
N ASP A 445 -2.84 -5.23 26.71
CA ASP A 445 -2.04 -4.01 26.66
C ASP A 445 -2.22 -3.18 27.93
N CYS A 446 -3.45 -3.04 28.43
CA CYS A 446 -3.76 -2.25 29.64
C CYS A 446 -2.95 -2.67 30.89
N PRO A 447 -2.73 -3.97 31.19
CA PRO A 447 -1.83 -4.40 32.26
C PRO A 447 -0.39 -3.89 32.12
N LEU A 448 0.12 -3.79 30.88
CA LEU A 448 1.48 -3.34 30.61
C LEU A 448 1.58 -1.82 30.77
N ILE A 449 0.60 -1.06 30.25
CA ILE A 449 0.49 0.40 30.46
C ILE A 449 0.42 0.72 31.96
N ALA A 450 -0.40 -0.03 32.70
CA ALA A 450 -0.53 0.13 34.15
C ALA A 450 0.79 -0.08 34.89
N ASN A 451 1.58 -1.09 34.48
CA ASN A 451 2.90 -1.34 35.04
C ASN A 451 3.89 -0.21 34.70
N GLN A 452 3.88 0.30 33.47
CA GLN A 452 4.70 1.47 33.10
C GLN A 452 4.35 2.71 33.95
N LEU A 453 3.06 2.99 34.14
CA LEU A 453 2.59 4.09 34.99
C LEU A 453 3.07 3.95 36.44
N GLN A 454 3.05 2.72 36.98
CA GLN A 454 3.64 2.42 38.28
C GLN A 454 5.14 2.73 38.30
N GLN A 455 5.91 2.27 37.31
CA GLN A 455 7.35 2.52 37.22
C GLN A 455 7.68 4.02 37.15
N VAL A 456 6.94 4.79 36.36
CA VAL A 456 7.10 6.25 36.28
C VAL A 456 6.85 6.88 37.65
N ARG A 457 5.76 6.49 38.35
CA ARG A 457 5.44 7.06 39.66
C ARG A 457 6.48 6.71 40.72
N GLU A 458 6.98 5.48 40.70
CA GLU A 458 8.05 5.03 41.60
C GLU A 458 9.35 5.82 41.37
N ALA A 459 9.72 6.05 40.10
CA ALA A 459 10.92 6.78 39.74
C ALA A 459 10.88 8.27 40.16
N LEU A 460 9.73 8.93 40.05
CA LEU A 460 9.55 10.34 40.47
C LEU A 460 9.51 10.53 42.00
N GLY A 461 9.37 9.44 42.76
CA GLY A 461 9.27 9.48 44.21
C GLY A 461 7.93 10.01 44.74
N LYS A 462 7.63 9.70 46.01
CA LYS A 462 6.30 9.91 46.63
C LYS A 462 5.83 11.36 46.68
N ASN A 463 6.74 12.34 46.62
CA ASN A 463 6.42 13.76 46.78
C ASN A 463 6.29 14.50 45.44
N ALA A 464 6.54 13.86 44.30
CA ALA A 464 6.39 14.54 43.02
C ALA A 464 4.93 15.00 42.82
N PRO A 465 4.70 16.25 42.37
CA PRO A 465 3.37 16.81 42.15
C PRO A 465 2.77 16.29 40.83
N VAL A 466 2.54 14.98 40.76
CA VAL A 466 2.01 14.27 39.59
C VAL A 466 0.85 13.37 40.02
N ASP A 467 -0.28 13.49 39.34
CA ASP A 467 -1.41 12.57 39.45
C ASP A 467 -1.38 11.60 38.27
N VAL A 468 -1.63 10.32 38.56
CA VAL A 468 -1.80 9.30 37.51
C VAL A 468 -3.27 8.95 37.46
N VAL A 469 -3.92 9.24 36.33
CA VAL A 469 -5.36 9.08 36.17
C VAL A 469 -5.65 8.12 35.04
N ALA A 470 -6.36 7.03 35.32
CA ALA A 470 -6.88 6.11 34.31
C ALA A 470 -8.41 6.30 34.18
N VAL A 471 -8.92 6.43 32.96
CA VAL A 471 -10.36 6.49 32.68
C VAL A 471 -10.81 5.14 32.11
N ALA A 472 -11.87 4.56 32.68
CA ALA A 472 -12.40 3.28 32.22
C ALA A 472 -12.88 3.36 30.77
N ALA A 473 -12.33 2.54 29.88
CA ALA A 473 -12.53 2.60 28.44
C ALA A 473 -13.23 1.36 27.87
N ASN A 474 -14.28 0.86 28.53
CA ASN A 474 -15.06 -0.29 28.06
C ASN A 474 -16.57 -0.10 28.30
N PRO A 475 -17.41 0.12 27.27
CA PRO A 475 -18.84 0.40 27.44
C PRO A 475 -19.63 -0.69 28.18
N GLU A 476 -19.16 -1.93 28.19
CA GLU A 476 -19.86 -3.04 28.84
C GLU A 476 -19.37 -3.24 30.29
N HIS A 477 -18.15 -2.80 30.61
CA HIS A 477 -17.49 -3.06 31.88
C HIS A 477 -17.14 -1.80 32.70
N GLN A 478 -18.07 -0.84 32.83
CA GLN A 478 -17.88 0.44 33.55
C GLN A 478 -18.15 0.43 35.08
N THR A 479 -18.15 -0.73 35.76
CA THR A 479 -18.51 -0.77 37.19
C THR A 479 -17.32 -0.50 38.11
N LEU A 480 -17.58 0.03 39.31
CA LEU A 480 -16.59 0.14 40.39
C LEU A 480 -15.95 -1.21 40.73
N ALA A 481 -16.72 -2.31 40.62
CA ALA A 481 -16.21 -3.65 40.86
C ALA A 481 -15.12 -4.02 39.84
N ASN A 482 -15.33 -3.72 38.56
CA ASN A 482 -14.35 -4.00 37.51
C ASN A 482 -13.05 -3.20 37.72
N VAL A 483 -13.18 -1.89 38.00
CA VAL A 483 -12.03 -1.02 38.29
C VAL A 483 -11.25 -1.51 39.51
N ARG A 484 -11.94 -1.82 40.61
CA ARG A 484 -11.28 -2.34 41.83
C ARG A 484 -10.62 -3.69 41.60
N HIS A 485 -11.23 -4.54 40.78
CA HIS A 485 -10.65 -5.82 40.40
C HIS A 485 -9.34 -5.62 39.64
N PHE A 486 -9.34 -4.77 38.61
CA PHE A 486 -8.14 -4.43 37.84
C PHE A 486 -7.01 -3.89 38.73
N ILE A 487 -7.34 -2.94 39.63
CA ILE A 487 -6.37 -2.39 40.60
C ILE A 487 -5.77 -3.49 41.47
N ALA A 488 -6.59 -4.43 41.95
CA ALA A 488 -6.15 -5.49 42.85
C ALA A 488 -5.21 -6.48 42.15
N ILE A 489 -5.55 -6.92 40.93
CA ILE A 489 -4.76 -7.91 40.18
C ILE A 489 -3.46 -7.34 39.61
N HIS A 490 -3.39 -6.02 39.39
CA HIS A 490 -2.20 -5.34 38.88
C HIS A 490 -1.45 -4.54 39.96
N HIS A 491 -1.78 -4.76 41.24
CA HIS A 491 -1.09 -4.16 42.39
C HIS A 491 -1.01 -2.61 42.38
N LEU A 492 -1.98 -1.93 41.78
CA LEU A 492 -1.97 -0.48 41.64
C LEU A 492 -2.33 0.27 42.93
N SER A 493 -2.86 -0.43 43.94
CA SER A 493 -3.23 0.15 45.24
C SER A 493 -2.04 0.81 45.98
N SER A 494 -0.81 0.42 45.68
CA SER A 494 0.40 0.99 46.29
C SER A 494 0.97 2.18 45.52
N VAL A 495 0.44 2.50 44.33
CA VAL A 495 0.92 3.60 43.49
C VAL A 495 0.42 4.93 44.09
N PRO A 496 1.31 5.84 44.53
CA PRO A 496 0.90 7.12 45.08
C PRO A 496 0.14 7.96 44.05
N ASP A 497 -0.92 8.62 44.49
CA ASP A 497 -1.70 9.56 43.66
C ASP A 497 -2.26 8.92 42.37
N PHE A 498 -2.59 7.62 42.43
CA PHE A 498 -3.24 6.88 41.35
C PHE A 498 -4.76 6.90 41.50
N TYR A 499 -5.45 7.29 40.43
CA TYR A 499 -6.90 7.39 40.37
C TYR A 499 -7.41 6.62 39.15
N PHE A 500 -8.17 5.56 39.36
CA PHE A 500 -8.87 4.88 38.27
C PHE A 500 -10.35 5.25 38.36
N VAL A 501 -10.78 6.08 37.42
CA VAL A 501 -12.11 6.69 37.41
C VAL A 501 -13.04 6.03 36.41
N THR A 502 -14.32 5.96 36.77
CA THR A 502 -15.37 5.34 35.96
C THR A 502 -16.74 5.99 36.20
N GLY A 503 -17.75 5.49 35.50
CA GLY A 503 -19.14 5.93 35.61
C GLY A 503 -20.00 5.30 34.50
N PRO A 504 -21.33 5.52 34.52
CA PRO A 504 -22.19 5.04 33.43
C PRO A 504 -21.66 5.50 32.06
N VAL A 505 -21.86 4.70 31.01
CA VAL A 505 -21.39 5.02 29.65
C VAL A 505 -21.82 6.42 29.19
N ALA A 506 -23.00 6.87 29.61
CA ALA A 506 -23.49 8.22 29.33
C ALA A 506 -22.59 9.34 29.87
N LYS A 507 -21.77 9.07 30.90
CA LYS A 507 -20.78 9.99 31.48
C LYS A 507 -19.36 9.76 30.93
N THR A 508 -18.95 8.53 30.68
CA THR A 508 -17.59 8.24 30.20
C THR A 508 -17.41 8.44 28.70
N ARG A 509 -18.44 8.18 27.89
CA ARG A 509 -18.40 8.41 26.43
C ARG A 509 -18.11 9.87 26.03
N PRO A 510 -18.72 10.90 26.67
CA PRO A 510 -18.32 12.29 26.43
C PRO A 510 -16.84 12.55 26.71
N VAL A 511 -16.26 11.93 27.74
CA VAL A 511 -14.84 12.04 28.07
C VAL A 511 -13.99 11.40 26.97
N TRP A 512 -14.30 10.16 26.57
CA TRP A 512 -13.58 9.51 25.47
C TRP A 512 -13.59 10.37 24.20
N ASN A 513 -14.76 10.88 23.82
CA ASN A 513 -14.91 11.75 22.65
C ASN A 513 -14.10 13.04 22.77
N ALA A 514 -14.06 13.67 23.96
CA ALA A 514 -13.32 14.90 24.19
C ALA A 514 -11.81 14.72 24.01
N TYR A 515 -11.30 13.52 24.30
CA TYR A 515 -9.90 13.15 24.14
C TYR A 515 -9.61 12.44 22.80
N GLY A 516 -10.62 12.26 21.93
CA GLY A 516 -10.45 11.59 20.64
C GLY A 516 -10.30 10.07 20.72
N ILE A 517 -10.68 9.47 21.85
CA ILE A 517 -10.60 8.02 22.08
C ILE A 517 -11.88 7.36 21.56
N GLY A 518 -11.76 6.66 20.44
CA GLY A 518 -12.83 5.79 19.94
C GLY A 518 -12.86 4.50 20.75
N VAL A 519 -13.94 4.27 21.51
CA VAL A 519 -14.12 3.04 22.29
C VAL A 519 -15.28 2.22 21.70
N SER A 520 -15.00 0.96 21.38
CA SER A 520 -15.99 0.02 20.86
C SER A 520 -15.72 -1.40 21.35
N ASN A 521 -16.73 -2.27 21.40
CA ASN A 521 -16.55 -3.69 21.68
C ASN A 521 -16.94 -4.49 20.44
N GLU A 522 -16.25 -5.59 20.20
CA GLU A 522 -16.68 -6.58 19.21
C GLU A 522 -17.70 -7.55 19.83
N PRO A 523 -18.79 -7.89 19.12
CA PRO A 523 -19.75 -8.86 19.63
C PRO A 523 -19.09 -10.20 19.99
N GLY A 524 -19.19 -10.60 21.25
CA GLY A 524 -18.60 -11.85 21.77
C GLY A 524 -17.22 -11.70 22.42
N PHE A 525 -16.64 -10.49 22.44
CA PHE A 525 -15.40 -10.19 23.15
C PHE A 525 -15.67 -9.27 24.34
N ALA A 526 -15.10 -9.62 25.50
CA ALA A 526 -15.25 -8.82 26.72
C ALA A 526 -14.40 -7.54 26.70
N MET A 527 -13.28 -7.56 25.96
CA MET A 527 -12.36 -6.42 25.87
C MET A 527 -12.86 -5.40 24.85
N SER A 528 -12.64 -4.12 25.14
CA SER A 528 -12.87 -3.04 24.19
C SER A 528 -11.66 -2.81 23.28
N ILE A 529 -11.95 -2.30 22.10
CA ILE A 529 -10.99 -1.73 21.17
C ILE A 529 -10.96 -0.23 21.41
N HIS A 530 -9.80 0.27 21.79
CA HIS A 530 -9.46 1.68 21.85
C HIS A 530 -7.99 1.88 21.52
N ALA A 531 -7.58 3.14 21.35
CA ALA A 531 -6.18 3.47 21.16
C ALA A 531 -5.50 3.74 22.51
N ASP A 532 -4.20 3.43 22.58
CA ASP A 532 -3.40 3.54 23.79
C ASP A 532 -2.57 4.83 23.77
N TYR A 533 -3.13 5.88 24.38
CA TYR A 533 -2.47 7.18 24.55
C TYR A 533 -2.36 7.56 26.02
N LEU A 534 -1.25 8.22 26.34
CA LEU A 534 -1.06 8.95 27.58
C LEU A 534 -1.05 10.46 27.28
N TYR A 535 -1.74 11.24 28.09
CA TYR A 535 -1.78 12.69 27.98
C TYR A 535 -1.07 13.27 29.20
N LEU A 536 -0.05 14.09 28.97
CA LEU A 536 0.61 14.84 30.02
C LEU A 536 0.03 16.25 30.06
N ILE A 537 -0.72 16.54 31.12
CA ILE A 537 -1.47 17.77 31.34
C ILE A 537 -0.77 18.62 32.39
N ASP A 538 -0.62 19.91 32.13
CA ASP A 538 0.00 20.85 33.07
C ASP A 538 -0.97 21.37 34.15
N PRO A 539 -0.46 21.99 35.23
CA PRO A 539 -1.30 22.52 36.31
C PRO A 539 -2.26 23.64 35.90
N LYS A 540 -2.14 24.18 34.69
CA LYS A 540 -3.03 25.22 34.16
C LYS A 540 -4.15 24.63 33.31
N GLY A 541 -4.18 23.31 33.14
CA GLY A 541 -5.14 22.63 32.31
C GLY A 541 -4.76 22.67 30.82
N TYR A 542 -3.49 22.54 30.48
CA TYR A 542 -3.12 22.38 29.08
C TYR A 542 -2.51 21.01 28.87
N VAL A 543 -3.02 20.27 27.89
CA VAL A 543 -2.33 19.09 27.36
C VAL A 543 -1.04 19.61 26.76
N ARG A 544 0.09 19.20 27.34
CA ARG A 544 1.44 19.56 26.89
C ARG A 544 2.02 18.52 25.96
N TRP A 545 1.77 17.25 26.25
CA TRP A 545 2.25 16.15 25.43
C TRP A 545 1.18 15.07 25.29
N LEU A 546 1.09 14.51 24.08
CA LEU A 546 0.38 13.27 23.79
C LEU A 546 1.41 12.19 23.49
N VAL A 547 1.51 11.19 24.37
CA VAL A 547 2.46 10.09 24.26
C VAL A 547 1.73 8.83 23.81
N PRO A 548 2.01 8.30 22.60
CA PRO A 548 1.50 7.03 22.13
C PRO A 548 2.17 5.85 22.84
N ASP A 549 1.45 4.78 23.14
CA ASP A 549 2.02 3.56 23.69
C ASP A 549 1.46 2.31 22.97
N ASP A 550 2.29 1.28 22.81
CA ASP A 550 1.91 -0.03 22.23
C ASP A 550 2.80 -1.11 22.87
N PRO A 551 2.52 -1.49 24.11
CA PRO A 551 3.41 -2.35 24.88
C PRO A 551 3.40 -3.82 24.40
N GLY A 552 2.41 -4.22 23.59
CA GLY A 552 2.26 -5.58 23.06
C GLY A 552 3.25 -5.95 21.94
N ARG A 553 3.94 -4.98 21.33
CA ARG A 553 4.94 -5.22 20.27
C ARG A 553 6.36 -5.06 20.81
N GLY A 554 6.93 -6.16 21.32
CA GLY A 554 8.32 -6.25 21.80
C GLY A 554 9.40 -6.01 20.73
N GLY A 555 9.57 -4.75 20.32
CA GLY A 555 10.64 -4.28 19.43
C GLY A 555 11.71 -3.51 20.21
N ALA A 556 12.90 -4.10 20.33
CA ALA A 556 14.00 -3.64 21.16
C ALA A 556 14.73 -2.34 20.74
N GLN A 557 14.08 -1.29 20.19
CA GLN A 557 14.80 -0.06 19.78
C GLN A 557 14.11 1.30 19.93
N THR A 558 13.11 1.45 20.79
CA THR A 558 12.64 2.79 21.22
C THR A 558 12.69 2.86 22.74
N THR A 559 13.24 3.96 23.26
CA THR A 559 13.17 4.36 24.67
C THR A 559 11.84 3.93 25.26
N SER A 560 11.85 3.23 26.40
CA SER A 560 10.59 2.76 26.98
C SER A 560 9.66 3.96 27.24
N THR A 561 8.35 3.80 27.11
CA THR A 561 7.35 4.85 27.44
C THR A 561 7.61 5.45 28.82
N VAL A 562 8.14 4.65 29.74
CA VAL A 562 8.65 5.06 31.05
C VAL A 562 9.79 6.08 30.94
N GLU A 563 10.85 5.78 30.20
CA GLU A 563 11.97 6.71 29.97
C GLU A 563 11.54 7.97 29.23
N GLU A 564 10.60 7.87 28.29
CA GLU A 564 10.06 9.02 27.56
C GLU A 564 9.27 9.95 28.48
N LEU A 565 8.35 9.40 29.30
CA LEU A 565 7.61 10.17 30.30
C LEU A 565 8.55 10.80 31.33
N LEU A 566 9.53 10.06 31.84
CA LEU A 566 10.53 10.61 32.78
C LEU A 566 11.39 11.69 32.13
N GLY A 567 11.73 11.54 30.85
CA GLY A 567 12.44 12.56 30.08
C GLY A 567 11.63 13.85 29.93
N LEU A 568 10.35 13.74 29.56
CA LEU A 568 9.43 14.89 29.42
C LEU A 568 9.19 15.59 30.76
N LEU A 569 8.95 14.83 31.82
CA LEU A 569 8.80 15.36 33.19
C LEU A 569 10.12 15.99 33.68
N GLY A 570 11.26 15.41 33.32
CA GLY A 570 12.59 15.97 33.59
C GLY A 570 12.81 17.35 32.95
N GLN A 571 12.32 17.56 31.72
CA GLN A 571 12.42 18.84 31.02
C GLN A 571 11.67 19.98 31.73
N ILE A 572 10.61 19.67 32.48
CA ILE A 572 9.85 20.63 33.28
C ILE A 572 10.30 20.70 34.74
N GLY A 573 11.42 20.06 35.08
CA GLY A 573 12.05 20.14 36.40
C GLY A 573 11.50 19.14 37.43
N LEU A 574 10.72 18.15 36.99
CA LEU A 574 10.30 17.04 37.84
C LEU A 574 11.31 15.90 37.71
N ARG A 575 11.99 15.55 38.81
CA ARG A 575 13.01 14.49 38.86
C ARG A 575 12.65 13.46 39.90
#